data_AF-A0A352TBP7-F1
#
_entry.id   AF-A0A352TBP7-F1
#
_cell.length_a   1.000
_cell.length_b   1.000
_cell.length_c   1.000
_cell.angle_alpha   90.00
_cell.angle_beta   90.00
_cell.angle_gamma   90.00
#
_symmetry.space_group_name_H-M   'P 1'
#
loop_
_entity.id
_entity.type
_entity.pdbx_description
1 polymer ?
#
loop_
_entity_poly.entity_id
_entity_poly.type
_entity_poly.pdbx_seq_one_letter_code
_entity_poly.pdbx_strand_id
1 'polypeptide(L)' 'QMFESILSSCRGDTKLCVATAVTCPDEYIHTHTIAEWKKLPLPQFQKIPTIFLLYK' A
#
# COMPACT_ATOMS: atom_id res chain seq x y z
N GLN A 1 6.84 -5.51 -8.96
CA GLN A 1 5.41 -5.83 -8.68
C GLN A 1 4.62 -4.53 -8.48
N MET A 2 3.28 -4.55 -8.55
CA MET A 2 2.46 -3.31 -8.59
C MET A 2 2.75 -2.30 -7.47
N PHE A 3 2.98 -2.76 -6.23
CA PHE A 3 3.34 -1.88 -5.11
C PHE A 3 4.61 -1.05 -5.39
N GLU A 4 5.68 -1.69 -5.85
CA GLU A 4 6.94 -1.02 -6.21
C GLU A 4 6.75 -0.03 -7.37
N SER A 5 5.92 -0.38 -8.36
CA SER A 5 5.57 0.51 -9.47
C SER A 5 4.84 1.77 -9.00
N ILE A 6 3.95 1.64 -8.01
CA ILE A 6 3.28 2.79 -7.40
C ILE A 6 4.30 3.67 -6.65
N LEU A 7 5.17 3.06 -5.84
CA LEU A 7 6.18 3.80 -5.07
C LEU A 7 7.17 4.55 -5.97
N SER A 8 7.52 4.00 -7.13
CA SER A 8 8.43 4.64 -8.09
C SER A 8 7.75 5.70 -8.96
N SER A 9 6.44 5.57 -9.23
CA SER A 9 5.72 6.46 -10.15
C SER A 9 5.03 7.65 -9.49
N CYS A 10 4.64 7.53 -8.21
CA CYS A 10 3.84 8.55 -7.52
C CYS A 10 4.70 9.59 -6.76
N ARG A 11 4.13 10.79 -6.55
CA ARG A 11 4.76 11.86 -5.76
C ARG A 11 4.80 11.50 -4.27
N GLY A 12 5.80 12.02 -3.56
CA GLY A 12 6.03 11.73 -2.14
C GLY A 12 4.87 12.09 -1.21
N ASP A 13 4.08 13.11 -1.55
CA ASP A 13 2.92 13.62 -0.80
C ASP A 13 1.61 12.88 -1.13
N THR A 14 1.59 12.05 -2.17
CA THR A 14 0.41 11.25 -2.54
C THR A 14 0.13 10.24 -1.44
N LYS A 15 -1.13 10.14 -1.00
CA LYS A 15 -1.56 9.12 -0.04
C LYS A 15 -1.86 7.82 -0.78
N LEU A 16 -1.29 6.74 -0.29
CA LEU A 16 -1.54 5.39 -0.74
C LEU A 16 -2.14 4.59 0.41
N CYS A 17 -3.34 4.05 0.19
CA CYS A 17 -3.94 3.04 1.04
C CYS A 17 -3.66 1.65 0.45
N VAL A 18 -3.17 0.74 1.29
CA VAL A 18 -3.02 -0.68 1.01
C VAL A 18 -4.00 -1.43 1.90
N ALA A 19 -4.98 -2.09 1.28
CA ALA A 19 -6.00 -2.88 1.96
C ALA A 19 -5.91 -4.35 1.50
N THR A 20 -5.66 -5.28 2.42
CA THR A 20 -5.52 -6.71 2.12
C THR A 20 -6.39 -7.54 3.03
N ALA A 21 -6.88 -8.68 2.52
CA ALA A 21 -7.74 -9.60 3.27
C ALA A 21 -8.95 -8.88 3.93
N VAL A 22 -9.55 -7.93 3.21
CA VAL A 22 -10.69 -7.14 3.70
C VAL A 22 -11.81 -8.06 4.15
N THR A 23 -12.37 -7.82 5.34
CA THR A 23 -13.38 -8.67 6.03
C THR A 23 -12.90 -10.03 6.53
N CYS A 24 -11.60 -10.33 6.45
CA CYS A 24 -11.01 -11.54 7.03
C CYS A 24 -10.31 -11.24 8.38
N PRO A 25 -10.04 -12.25 9.23
CA PRO A 25 -9.28 -12.05 10.47
C PRO A 25 -7.90 -11.41 10.27
N ASP A 26 -7.27 -11.67 9.13
CA ASP A 26 -5.95 -11.15 8.74
C ASP A 26 -6.04 -9.79 8.02
N GLU A 27 -7.11 -9.01 8.26
CA GLU A 27 -7.32 -7.72 7.63
C GLU A 27 -6.16 -6.77 7.93
N TYR A 28 -5.65 -6.13 6.87
CA TYR A 28 -4.62 -5.12 6.96
C TYR A 28 -5.01 -3.93 6.08
N ILE A 29 -5.30 -2.79 6.69
CA ILE A 29 -5.69 -1.56 6.00
C ILE A 29 -4.88 -0.40 6.54
N HIS A 30 -3.92 0.07 5.75
CA HIS A 30 -3.00 1.14 6.17
C HIS A 30 -2.89 2.20 5.09
N THR A 31 -2.92 3.47 5.52
CA THR A 31 -2.73 4.63 4.64
C THR A 31 -1.49 5.39 5.08
N HIS A 32 -0.55 5.54 4.15
CA HIS A 32 0.62 6.38 4.32
C HIS A 32 0.89 7.17 3.06
N THR A 33 1.66 8.25 3.18
CA THR A 33 2.22 8.93 2.02
C THR A 33 3.24 8.02 1.32
N ILE A 34 3.47 8.23 0.03
CA ILE A 34 4.52 7.49 -0.71
C ILE A 34 5.89 7.68 -0.05
N ALA A 35 6.18 8.87 0.51
CA ALA A 35 7.43 9.14 1.21
C ALA A 35 7.59 8.29 2.49
N GLU A 36 6.50 8.02 3.21
CA GLU A 36 6.49 7.16 4.39
C GLU A 36 6.58 5.69 4.00
N TRP A 37 5.83 5.24 2.99
CA TRP A 37 5.90 3.85 2.50
C TRP A 37 7.30 3.44 2.08
N LYS A 38 8.10 4.36 1.52
CA LYS A 38 9.51 4.11 1.16
C LYS A 38 10.44 3.90 2.37
N LYS A 39 10.04 4.32 3.57
CA LYS A 39 10.81 4.17 4.82
C LYS A 39 10.37 2.97 5.64
N LEU A 40 9.15 2.49 5.42
CA LEU A 40 8.61 1.34 6.13
C LEU A 40 9.13 0.03 5.52
N PRO A 41 9.19 -1.06 6.31
CA PRO A 41 9.42 -2.38 5.76
C PRO A 41 8.33 -2.72 4.73
N LEU A 42 8.73 -3.39 3.65
CA LEU A 42 7.81 -3.89 2.63
C LEU A 42 6.77 -4.83 3.28
N PRO A 43 5.47 -4.53 3.18
CA PRO A 43 4.48 -5.40 3.80
C PRO A 43 4.38 -6.71 3.01
N GLN A 44 4.28 -7.83 3.71
CA GLN A 44 4.13 -9.15 3.09
C GLN A 44 2.66 -9.44 2.79
N PHE A 45 2.22 -9.06 1.59
CA PHE A 45 0.89 -9.40 1.06
C PHE A 45 0.93 -10.20 -0.25
N GLN A 46 2.06 -10.87 -0.51
CA GLN A 46 2.18 -11.73 -1.69
C GLN A 46 1.17 -12.88 -1.60
N LYS A 47 0.35 -13.01 -2.66
CA LYS A 47 -0.73 -14.01 -2.80
C LYS A 47 -1.99 -13.76 -1.97
N ILE A 48 -2.19 -12.55 -1.44
CA ILE A 48 -3.43 -12.13 -0.77
C ILE A 48 -4.13 -11.07 -1.65
N PRO A 49 -5.47 -11.14 -1.85
CA PRO A 49 -6.21 -10.08 -2.53
C PRO A 49 -5.93 -8.72 -1.89
N THR A 50 -5.45 -7.79 -2.70
CA THR A 50 -4.95 -6.48 -2.26
C THR A 50 -5.55 -5.38 -3.11
N ILE A 51 -6.09 -4.35 -2.46
CA ILE A 51 -6.63 -3.13 -3.08
C ILE A 51 -5.65 -1.99 -2.81
N PHE A 52 -5.31 -1.25 -3.86
CA PHE A 52 -4.52 -0.02 -3.78
C PHE A 52 -5.42 1.19 -4.06
N LEU A 53 -5.55 2.11 -3.11
CA LEU A 53 -6.23 3.39 -3.33
C LEU A 53 -5.22 4.53 -3.33
N LEU A 54 -5.32 5.41 -4.33
CA LEU A 54 -4.48 6.60 -4.46
C LEU A 54 -5.35 7.84 -4.26
N TYR A 55 -4.92 8.74 -3.38
CA TYR A 55 -5.65 9.96 -3.07
C TYR A 55 -4.70 11.15 -2.83
N LYS A 56 -5.19 12.36 -3.09
CA LYS A 56 -4.50 13.61 -2.83
C LYS A 56 -5.43 14.57 -2.09
#